data_AF-A0A2V9MPR1-F1
#
_entry.id   AF-A0A2V9MPR1-F1
#
_cell.length_a   1.000
_cell.length_b   1.000
_cell.length_c   1.000
_cell.angle_alpha   90.00
_cell.angle_beta   90.00
_cell.angle_gamma   90.00
#
_symmetry.space_group_name_H-M   'P 1'
#
loop_
_entity.id
_entity.type
_entity.pdbx_description
1 polymer ?
#
loop_
_entity_poly.entity_id
_entity_poly.type
_entity_poly.pdbx_seq_one_letter_code
_entity_poly.pdbx_strand_id
1 'polypeptide(L)'
;MWAKSDIDLVLVTIDDKTFKEQTGALSLDADEVNVHAFTISRTQFRKTVEGSIHNSFMHSLLAKGRLLYTHDDSIAGLCERLVDIGERDTRLQLLGAATAALPAVYKARKWFVTRGDLSYTAL
;
A
#
# COMPACT_ATOMS: atom_id res chain seq x y z
N MET A 1 0.88 -14.93 -12.00
CA MET A 1 2.27 -15.00 -11.50
C MET A 1 3.16 -15.02 -12.72
N TRP A 2 4.10 -14.08 -12.86
CA TRP A 2 5.04 -14.10 -13.99
C TRP A 2 6.23 -15.00 -13.64
N ALA A 3 6.85 -15.61 -14.65
CA ALA A 3 8.06 -16.41 -14.44
C ALA A 3 9.16 -15.53 -13.83
N LYS A 4 9.81 -16.02 -12.76
CA LYS A 4 10.82 -15.30 -11.96
C LYS A 4 10.33 -14.05 -11.21
N SER A 5 9.03 -13.95 -10.89
CA SER A 5 8.57 -12.95 -9.92
C SER A 5 8.95 -13.37 -8.49
N ASP A 6 9.39 -12.39 -7.70
CA ASP A 6 9.64 -12.56 -6.28
C ASP A 6 8.33 -12.90 -5.53
N ILE A 7 8.47 -13.55 -4.37
CA ILE A 7 7.35 -13.92 -3.50
C ILE A 7 7.43 -13.09 -2.21
N ASP A 8 6.47 -12.21 -2.00
CA ASP A 8 6.30 -11.49 -0.75
C ASP A 8 5.33 -12.21 0.19
N LEU A 9 5.77 -12.46 1.44
CA LEU A 9 5.01 -13.11 2.49
C LEU A 9 4.84 -12.20 3.69
N VAL A 10 3.63 -12.18 4.24
CA VAL A 10 3.30 -11.45 5.47
C VAL A 10 2.93 -12.45 6.55
N LEU A 11 3.70 -12.46 7.64
CA LEU A 11 3.45 -13.29 8.80
C LEU A 11 2.81 -12.43 9.88
N VAL A 12 1.51 -12.63 10.12
CA VAL A 12 0.79 -11.94 11.19
C VAL A 12 1.02 -12.68 12.50
N THR A 13 1.64 -12.01 13.48
CA THR A 13 1.99 -12.58 14.78
C THR A 13 1.15 -12.00 15.91
N ILE A 14 1.17 -12.65 17.08
CA ILE A 14 0.59 -12.09 18.30
C ILE A 14 1.28 -10.78 18.70
N ASP A 15 0.58 -9.95 19.48
CA ASP A 15 1.12 -8.70 20.01
C ASP A 15 2.04 -8.97 21.22
N ASP A 16 3.22 -9.51 20.95
CA ASP A 16 4.24 -9.78 21.95
C ASP A 16 5.43 -8.83 21.76
N LYS A 17 5.94 -8.28 22.86
CA LYS A 17 7.06 -7.32 22.87
C LYS A 17 8.36 -7.96 22.35
N THR A 18 8.53 -9.26 22.55
CA THR A 18 9.67 -10.05 22.08
C THR A 18 9.72 -10.08 20.54
N PHE A 19 8.57 -10.13 19.89
CA PHE A 19 8.45 -10.07 18.43
C PHE A 19 8.54 -8.65 17.88
N LYS A 20 8.24 -7.61 18.68
CA LYS A 20 8.45 -6.20 18.28
C LYS A 20 9.92 -5.87 18.07
N GLU A 21 10.82 -6.49 18.83
CA GLU A 21 12.27 -6.30 18.65
C GLU A 21 12.83 -7.15 17.50
N GLN A 22 12.07 -8.16 17.06
CA GLN A 22 12.37 -9.04 15.92
C GLN A 22 11.51 -8.71 14.68
N THR A 23 10.86 -7.55 14.63
CA THR A 23 10.22 -7.08 13.39
C THR A 23 11.31 -6.92 12.35
N GLY A 24 11.38 -7.90 11.47
CA GLY A 24 12.46 -8.06 10.51
C GLY A 24 11.90 -8.66 9.24
N ALA A 25 12.53 -8.26 8.15
CA ALA A 25 12.40 -8.90 6.86
C ALA A 25 13.46 -10.00 6.76
N LEU A 26 13.06 -11.19 6.34
CA LEU A 26 13.96 -12.25 5.94
C LEU A 26 13.81 -12.44 4.43
N SER A 27 14.92 -12.38 3.70
CA SER A 27 14.98 -12.73 2.29
C SER A 27 15.77 -14.02 2.12
N LEU A 28 15.28 -14.91 1.28
CA LEU A 28 15.96 -16.14 0.89
C LEU A 28 15.84 -16.34 -0.61
N ASP A 29 16.90 -16.85 -1.24
CA ASP A 29 16.84 -17.35 -2.61
C ASP A 29 16.42 -18.82 -2.56
N ALA A 30 15.32 -19.15 -3.24
CA ALA A 30 14.81 -20.50 -3.39
C ALA A 30 14.72 -20.83 -4.88
N ASP A 31 15.70 -21.57 -5.40
CA ASP A 31 15.75 -22.01 -6.80
C ASP A 31 15.59 -20.84 -7.81
N GLU A 32 16.38 -19.78 -7.63
CA GLU A 32 16.34 -18.53 -8.42
C GLU A 32 15.06 -17.68 -8.23
N VAL A 33 14.26 -17.96 -7.20
CA VAL A 33 13.12 -17.12 -6.80
C VAL A 33 13.42 -16.48 -5.45
N ASN A 34 13.42 -15.14 -5.38
CA ASN A 34 13.55 -14.48 -4.08
C ASN A 34 12.23 -14.59 -3.33
N VAL A 35 12.30 -15.09 -2.10
CA VAL A 35 11.20 -15.08 -1.16
C VAL A 35 11.53 -14.09 -0.05
N HIS A 36 10.69 -13.08 0.09
CA HIS A 36 10.81 -12.05 1.10
C HIS A 36 9.65 -12.20 2.09
N ALA A 37 9.97 -12.44 3.36
CA ALA A 37 8.99 -12.61 4.41
C ALA A 37 9.21 -11.55 5.49
N PHE A 38 8.16 -10.83 5.87
CA PHE A 38 8.23 -9.91 7.01
C PHE A 38 7.11 -10.18 8.00
N THR A 39 7.41 -9.89 9.27
CA THR A 39 6.48 -10.06 10.38
C THR A 39 5.76 -8.76 10.70
N ILE A 40 4.47 -8.87 11.05
CA ILE A 40 3.67 -7.76 11.52
C ILE A 40 2.80 -8.24 12.68
N SER A 41 2.71 -7.46 13.76
CA SER A 41 1.85 -7.83 14.88
C SER A 41 0.38 -7.69 14.49
N ARG A 42 -0.50 -8.45 15.15
CA ARG A 42 -1.95 -8.42 14.89
C ARG A 42 -2.54 -7.02 15.03
N THR A 43 -2.18 -6.28 16.08
CA THR A 43 -2.64 -4.89 16.26
C THR A 43 -2.16 -3.99 15.13
N GLN A 44 -0.90 -4.15 14.70
CA GLN A 44 -0.35 -3.34 13.63
C GLN A 44 -0.96 -3.69 12.27
N PHE A 45 -1.19 -4.98 12.00
CA PHE A 45 -1.90 -5.45 10.81
C PHE A 45 -3.29 -4.82 10.74
N ARG A 46 -4.08 -4.92 11.82
CA ARG A 46 -5.41 -4.30 11.87
C ARG A 46 -5.35 -2.81 11.63
N LYS A 47 -4.42 -2.10 12.27
CA LYS A 47 -4.21 -0.66 12.06
C LYS A 47 -3.84 -0.35 10.61
N THR A 48 -3.01 -1.17 9.97
CA THR A 48 -2.64 -1.00 8.57
C THR A 48 -3.84 -1.24 7.65
N VAL A 49 -4.65 -2.28 7.88
CA VAL A 49 -5.82 -2.58 7.06
C VAL A 49 -6.91 -1.52 7.24
N GLU A 50 -7.23 -1.15 8.47
CA GLU A 50 -8.34 -0.24 8.78
C GLU A 50 -7.96 1.24 8.70
N GLY A 51 -6.68 1.57 8.91
CA GLY A 51 -6.18 2.95 9.01
C GLY A 51 -5.37 3.43 7.81
N SER A 52 -5.07 2.57 6.82
CA SER A 52 -4.36 3.02 5.63
C SER A 52 -5.29 3.82 4.72
N ILE A 53 -5.03 5.13 4.67
CA ILE A 53 -5.42 5.98 3.54
C ILE A 53 -4.81 5.33 2.28
N HIS A 54 -5.68 4.79 1.42
CA HIS A 54 -5.33 3.92 0.28
C HIS A 54 -4.27 4.54 -0.65
N ASN A 55 -2.98 4.18 -0.48
CA ASN A 55 -1.92 4.21 -1.51
C ASN A 55 -0.53 3.74 -0.99
N SER A 56 -0.46 3.10 0.19
CA SER A 56 0.82 2.61 0.69
C SER A 56 1.22 1.32 -0.03
N PHE A 57 2.53 1.06 -0.12
CA PHE A 57 3.05 -0.22 -0.61
C PHE A 57 2.41 -1.40 0.13
N MET A 58 2.35 -1.31 1.46
CA MET A 58 1.74 -2.32 2.32
C MET A 58 0.26 -2.57 2.03
N HIS A 59 -0.52 -1.52 1.77
CA HIS A 59 -1.92 -1.70 1.39
C HIS A 59 -2.04 -2.43 0.05
N SER A 60 -1.28 -2.00 -0.96
CA SER A 60 -1.31 -2.62 -2.29
C SER A 60 -0.86 -4.08 -2.25
N LEU A 61 0.16 -4.38 -1.46
CA LEU A 61 0.67 -5.73 -1.24
C LEU A 61 -0.41 -6.63 -0.60
N LEU A 62 -1.04 -6.16 0.48
CA LEU A 62 -2.06 -6.93 1.19
C LEU A 62 -3.36 -7.10 0.37
N ALA A 63 -3.82 -6.05 -0.31
CA ALA A 63 -5.04 -6.09 -1.12
C ALA A 63 -4.92 -6.97 -2.38
N LYS A 64 -3.71 -7.13 -2.92
CA LYS A 64 -3.42 -8.06 -4.03
C LYS A 64 -2.94 -9.43 -3.56
N GLY A 65 -2.70 -9.57 -2.26
CA GLY A 65 -2.25 -10.81 -1.64
C GLY A 65 -3.36 -11.83 -1.53
N ARG A 66 -2.97 -13.09 -1.28
CA ARG A 66 -3.90 -14.18 -0.98
C ARG A 66 -3.64 -14.68 0.43
N LEU A 67 -4.70 -14.79 1.24
CA LEU A 67 -4.62 -15.46 2.52
C LEU A 67 -4.31 -16.95 2.32
N LEU A 68 -3.17 -17.40 2.83
CA LEU A 68 -2.74 -18.80 2.73
C LEU A 68 -3.21 -19.63 3.94
N TYR A 69 -3.15 -19.05 5.14
CA TYR A 69 -3.49 -19.72 6.40
C TYR A 69 -3.81 -18.70 7.49
N THR A 70 -4.76 -19.02 8.36
CA THR A 70 -5.00 -18.33 9.64
C THR A 70 -5.69 -19.27 10.62
N HIS A 71 -5.43 -19.08 11.92
CA HIS A 71 -6.21 -19.66 13.02
C HIS A 71 -7.21 -18.65 13.63
N ASP A 72 -7.16 -17.39 13.19
CA ASP A 72 -7.96 -16.26 13.70
C ASP A 72 -8.91 -15.79 12.60
N ASP A 73 -10.20 -16.09 12.78
CA ASP A 73 -11.27 -15.73 11.85
C ASP A 73 -11.40 -14.20 11.65
N SER A 74 -10.98 -13.40 12.63
CA SER A 74 -11.01 -11.95 12.49
C SER A 74 -9.99 -11.43 11.47
N ILE A 75 -8.88 -12.15 11.25
CA ILE A 75 -7.92 -11.84 10.19
C ILE A 75 -8.50 -12.19 8.82
N ALA A 76 -9.21 -13.31 8.71
CA ALA A 76 -9.88 -13.68 7.47
C ALA A 76 -10.89 -12.60 7.03
N GLY A 77 -11.74 -12.14 7.95
CA GLY A 77 -12.70 -11.06 7.66
C GLY A 77 -12.04 -9.72 7.31
N LEU A 78 -10.86 -9.40 7.88
CA LEU A 78 -10.10 -8.21 7.48
C LEU A 78 -9.52 -8.35 6.07
N CYS A 79 -9.06 -9.54 5.69
CA CYS A 79 -8.53 -9.81 4.35
C CYS A 79 -9.61 -9.73 3.26
N GLU A 80 -10.82 -10.20 3.53
CA GLU A 80 -11.94 -10.08 2.59
C GLU A 80 -12.29 -8.61 2.32
N ARG A 81 -12.27 -7.77 3.35
CA ARG A 81 -12.60 -6.34 3.25
C ARG A 81 -11.51 -5.49 2.61
N LEU A 82 -10.27 -5.98 2.49
CA LEU A 82 -9.16 -5.24 1.87
C LEU A 82 -9.41 -4.93 0.38
N VAL A 83 -10.31 -5.66 -0.27
CA VAL A 83 -10.67 -5.46 -1.68
C VAL A 83 -11.70 -4.32 -1.84
N ASP A 84 -12.46 -4.01 -0.78
CA ASP A 84 -13.54 -3.04 -0.82
C ASP A 84 -13.02 -1.63 -0.50
N ILE A 85 -12.95 -0.78 -1.53
CA ILE A 85 -12.66 0.64 -1.36
C ILE A 85 -13.93 1.35 -0.86
N GLY A 86 -13.88 1.87 0.36
CA GLY A 86 -14.97 2.65 0.93
C GLY A 86 -15.19 3.98 0.20
N GLU A 87 -16.45 4.31 -0.08
CA GLU A 87 -16.84 5.54 -0.80
C GLU A 87 -16.27 6.83 -0.17
N ARG A 88 -16.21 6.88 1.18
CA ARG A 88 -15.62 8.00 1.93
C ARG A 88 -14.14 8.16 1.63
N ASP A 89 -13.40 7.07 1.59
CA ASP A 89 -11.96 7.09 1.36
C ASP A 89 -11.65 7.51 -0.07
N THR A 90 -12.45 7.03 -1.05
CA THR A 90 -12.39 7.50 -2.43
C THR A 90 -12.56 9.01 -2.52
N ARG A 91 -13.56 9.58 -1.83
CA ARG A 91 -13.79 11.03 -1.83
C ARG A 91 -12.62 11.82 -1.25
N LEU A 92 -12.07 11.36 -0.13
CA LEU A 92 -10.91 12.01 0.50
C LEU A 92 -9.66 11.93 -0.38
N GLN A 93 -9.43 10.80 -1.06
CA GLN A 93 -8.33 10.63 -2.00
C GLN A 93 -8.46 11.51 -3.23
N LEU A 94 -9.67 11.61 -3.80
CA LEU A 94 -9.94 12.49 -4.93
C LEU A 94 -9.73 13.96 -4.55
N LEU A 95 -10.18 14.37 -3.36
CA LEU A 95 -9.90 15.71 -2.85
C LEU A 95 -8.39 15.96 -2.68
N GLY A 96 -7.67 15.01 -2.10
CA GLY A 96 -6.21 15.07 -1.95
C GLY A 96 -5.51 15.24 -3.31
N ALA A 97 -5.83 14.37 -4.27
CA ALA A 97 -5.28 14.43 -5.63
C ALA A 97 -5.60 15.77 -6.33
N ALA A 98 -6.83 16.27 -6.19
CA ALA A 98 -7.23 17.55 -6.76
C ALA A 98 -6.45 18.72 -6.13
N THR A 99 -6.33 18.75 -4.80
CA THR A 99 -5.58 19.80 -4.10
C THR A 99 -4.08 19.78 -4.43
N ALA A 100 -3.49 18.61 -4.66
CA ALA A 100 -2.11 18.47 -5.07
C ALA A 100 -1.88 18.92 -6.53
N ALA A 101 -2.83 18.63 -7.43
CA ALA A 101 -2.73 19.00 -8.85
C ALA A 101 -3.01 20.49 -9.13
N LEU A 102 -3.89 21.12 -8.32
CA LEU A 102 -4.34 22.50 -8.53
C LEU A 102 -3.20 23.53 -8.69
N PRO A 103 -2.16 23.55 -7.83
CA PRO A 103 -1.05 24.49 -7.97
C PRO A 103 -0.29 24.34 -9.30
N ALA A 104 -0.05 23.11 -9.74
CA ALA A 104 0.65 22.82 -10.99
C ALA A 104 -0.18 23.30 -12.19
N VAL A 105 -1.47 22.94 -12.23
CA VAL A 105 -2.39 23.36 -13.30
C VAL A 105 -2.54 24.89 -13.35
N TYR A 106 -2.67 25.54 -12.19
CA TYR A 106 -2.76 27.00 -12.13
C TYR A 106 -1.49 27.68 -12.64
N LYS A 107 -0.32 27.17 -12.25
CA LYS A 107 0.97 27.68 -12.71
C LYS A 107 1.13 27.47 -14.22
N ALA A 108 0.86 26.27 -14.72
CA ALA A 108 0.90 25.94 -16.14
C ALA A 108 0.03 26.92 -16.94
N ARG A 109 -1.23 27.12 -16.54
CA ARG A 109 -2.14 28.09 -17.17
C ARG A 109 -1.58 29.51 -17.15
N LYS A 110 -1.03 29.97 -16.02
CA LYS A 110 -0.45 31.32 -15.90
C LYS A 110 0.73 31.50 -16.86
N TRP A 111 1.62 30.51 -16.95
CA TRP A 111 2.79 30.55 -17.83
C TRP A 111 2.40 30.53 -19.30
N PHE A 112 1.42 29.68 -19.67
CA PHE A 112 0.85 29.67 -21.00
C PHE A 112 0.27 31.04 -21.40
N VAL A 113 -0.57 31.64 -20.54
CA VAL A 113 -1.23 32.92 -20.84
C VAL A 113 -0.25 34.10 -20.87
N THR A 114 0.71 34.13 -19.95
CA THR A 114 1.61 35.29 -19.82
C THR A 114 2.85 35.22 -20.70
N ARG A 115 3.28 34.02 -21.08
CA ARG A 115 4.54 33.82 -21.83
C ARG A 115 4.42 32.99 -23.11
N GLY A 116 3.27 32.34 -23.35
CA GLY A 116 3.11 31.46 -24.52
C GLY A 116 4.01 30.23 -24.51
N ASP A 117 4.65 29.91 -23.38
CA ASP A 117 5.62 28.82 -23.28
C ASP A 117 4.91 27.48 -23.07
N LEU A 118 4.63 26.82 -24.18
CA LEU A 118 3.94 25.53 -24.23
C LEU A 118 4.80 24.40 -23.65
N SER A 119 6.11 24.46 -23.83
CA SER A 119 7.06 23.46 -23.33
C SER A 119 7.10 23.45 -21.80
N TYR A 120 7.12 24.64 -21.17
CA TYR A 120 7.08 24.75 -19.71
C TYR A 120 5.72 24.39 -19.11
N THR A 121 4.64 24.59 -19.86
CA THR A 121 3.26 24.31 -19.43
C THR A 121 2.96 22.80 -19.38
N ALA A 122 3.69 21.98 -20.13
CA ALA A 122 3.48 20.54 -20.25
C ALA A 122 4.30 19.68 -19.26
N LEU A 123 5.14 20.31 -18.43
CA LEU A 123 5.92 19.68 -17.35
C LEU A 123 5.11 19.57 -16.06
#